data_AF-A0A432MBJ9-F1
#
_entry.id   AF-A0A432MBJ9-F1
#
_cell.length_a   1.000
_cell.length_b   1.000
_cell.length_c   1.000
_cell.angle_alpha   90.00
_cell.angle_beta   90.00
_cell.angle_gamma   90.00
#
_symmetry.space_group_name_H-M   'P 1'
#
loop_
_entity.id
_entity.type
_entity.pdbx_description
1 polymer ?
#
loop_
_entity_poly.entity_id
_entity_poly.type
_entity_poly.pdbx_seq_one_letter_code
_entity_poly.pdbx_strand_id
1 'polypeptide(L)'
;MKSLFYIAAAVMIAVALALLLLPLLRHGRQTGRPRNLFVLMLCIALVVPVGAALLYRQIGTPATLNGVATQAQTVTDVNQALDELRAHLAAQPTDAQGWMLLAQAEMEMQQPEEARNAFEQALKLRPNDTGAMVGWAQADSTARPDHHIDTRARELLEQAVKLEPDNQRGLWLLGISDFQQGRFAEAASTWRTLQPQLQPGSTVAQAVAQQIAQADARAGSPAASSSATSPASSGPTLQVKVALVPALKAKLAAGDTLFVYARAENGPPMPLAVAVARLDASRLPATVTLSDAMSMLPSMKLSSVPRVVIGARISHSGNAAPRAGDLEGDGGTVEVNSKAPVNVVIDKVHD
;
A
#
# COMPACT_ATOMS: atom_id res chain seq x y z
N MET A 1 0.30 -10.93 -38.77
CA MET A 1 0.73 -9.60 -38.28
C MET A 1 2.24 -9.34 -38.48
N LYS A 2 3.13 -10.30 -38.17
CA LYS A 2 4.59 -10.14 -38.32
C LYS A 2 5.05 -9.79 -39.75
N SER A 3 4.54 -10.49 -40.77
CA SER A 3 4.87 -10.22 -42.18
C SER A 3 4.44 -8.83 -42.65
N LEU A 4 3.28 -8.36 -42.18
CA LEU A 4 2.75 -7.04 -42.54
C LEU A 4 3.62 -5.90 -41.99
N PHE A 5 4.17 -6.06 -40.78
CA PHE A 5 5.08 -5.11 -40.17
C PHE A 5 6.41 -5.02 -40.93
N TYR A 6 7.00 -6.16 -41.32
CA TYR A 6 8.24 -6.15 -42.11
C TYR A 6 8.04 -5.53 -43.50
N ILE A 7 6.90 -5.78 -44.14
CA ILE A 7 6.56 -5.18 -45.43
C ILE A 7 6.38 -3.65 -45.26
N ALA A 8 5.66 -3.20 -44.23
CA ALA A 8 5.47 -1.77 -43.97
C ALA A 8 6.80 -1.05 -43.67
N ALA A 9 7.68 -1.67 -42.87
CA ALA A 9 9.01 -1.13 -42.58
C ALA A 9 9.88 -1.05 -43.84
N ALA A 10 9.88 -2.09 -44.69
CA ALA A 10 10.60 -2.09 -45.95
C ALA A 10 10.10 -1.01 -46.91
N VAL A 11 8.78 -0.83 -47.00
CA VAL A 11 8.16 0.23 -47.81
C VAL A 11 8.53 1.62 -47.30
N MET A 12 8.51 1.85 -45.97
CA MET A 12 8.92 3.15 -45.41
C MET A 12 10.39 3.45 -45.69
N ILE A 13 11.28 2.47 -45.57
CA ILE A 13 12.71 2.63 -45.88
C ILE A 13 12.90 2.94 -47.37
N ALA A 14 12.18 2.24 -48.25
CA ALA A 14 12.23 2.48 -49.70
C ALA A 14 11.72 3.88 -50.06
N VAL A 15 10.63 4.34 -49.43
CA VAL A 15 10.08 5.70 -49.62
C VAL A 15 11.04 6.76 -49.09
N ALA A 16 11.64 6.56 -47.92
CA ALA A 16 12.63 7.47 -47.37
C ALA A 16 13.88 7.58 -48.26
N LEU A 17 14.38 6.45 -48.76
CA LEU A 17 15.49 6.41 -49.73
C LEU A 17 15.12 7.08 -51.04
N ALA A 18 13.90 6.88 -51.55
CA ALA A 18 13.43 7.54 -52.76
C ALA A 18 13.34 9.05 -52.59
N LEU A 19 12.76 9.53 -51.48
CA LEU A 19 12.65 10.96 -51.18
C LEU A 19 14.02 11.64 -50.96
N LEU A 20 15.02 10.90 -50.46
CA LEU A 20 16.40 11.41 -50.35
C LEU A 20 17.14 11.37 -51.69
N LEU A 21 17.06 10.27 -52.43
CA LEU A 21 17.88 10.04 -53.62
C LEU A 21 17.34 10.75 -54.87
N LEU A 22 16.01 10.86 -55.06
CA LEU A 22 15.43 11.53 -56.24
C LEU A 22 15.81 13.01 -56.38
N PRO A 23 15.68 13.88 -55.37
CA PRO A 23 16.09 15.28 -55.49
C PRO A 23 17.61 15.42 -55.64
N LEU A 24 18.39 14.48 -55.09
CA LEU A 24 19.85 14.41 -55.21
C LEU A 24 20.32 14.03 -56.62
N LEU A 25 19.67 13.06 -57.26
CA LEU A 25 19.93 12.68 -58.66
C LEU A 25 19.54 13.80 -59.63
N ARG A 26 18.48 14.56 -59.30
CA ARG A 26 18.05 15.73 -60.08
C ARG A 26 19.00 16.92 -59.92
N HIS A 27 19.45 17.24 -58.71
CA HIS A 27 20.39 18.34 -58.46
C HIS A 27 21.84 18.02 -58.86
N GLY A 28 22.31 16.78 -58.71
CA GLY A 28 23.65 16.36 -59.07
C GLY A 28 23.98 16.51 -60.56
N ARG A 29 22.96 16.46 -61.43
CA ARG A 29 23.11 16.73 -62.87
C ARG A 29 23.23 18.22 -63.22
N GLN A 30 22.79 19.13 -62.34
CA GLN A 30 22.75 20.57 -62.64
C GLN A 30 23.92 21.36 -62.03
N THR A 31 24.56 20.88 -60.96
CA THR A 31 25.53 21.70 -60.21
C THR A 31 26.98 21.20 -60.20
N GLY A 32 27.41 20.32 -61.10
CA GLY A 32 28.84 20.00 -61.32
C GLY A 32 29.65 19.53 -60.09
N ARG A 33 29.00 18.97 -59.06
CA ARG A 33 29.68 18.53 -57.83
C ARG A 33 30.52 17.26 -58.08
N PRO A 34 31.66 17.06 -57.38
CA PRO A 34 32.56 15.96 -57.65
C PRO A 34 31.91 14.62 -57.27
N ARG A 35 32.07 13.63 -58.16
CA ARG A 35 31.49 12.26 -58.08
C ARG A 35 31.66 11.58 -56.72
N ASN A 36 32.71 11.93 -55.99
CA ASN A 36 33.07 11.35 -54.69
C ASN A 36 32.08 11.70 -53.57
N LEU A 37 31.47 12.90 -53.60
CA LEU A 37 30.48 13.32 -52.60
C LEU A 37 29.16 12.54 -52.74
N PHE A 38 28.78 12.21 -53.99
CA PHE A 38 27.59 11.41 -54.26
C PHE A 38 27.77 9.95 -53.81
N VAL A 39 28.94 9.37 -54.07
CA VAL A 39 29.29 8.01 -53.61
C VAL A 39 29.32 7.93 -52.08
N LEU A 40 29.88 8.94 -51.40
CA LEU A 40 29.93 8.98 -49.94
C LEU A 40 28.52 8.97 -49.32
N MET A 41 27.59 9.75 -49.86
CA MET A 41 26.21 9.79 -49.33
C MET A 41 25.42 8.51 -49.61
N LEU A 42 25.63 7.88 -50.77
CA LEU A 42 25.03 6.58 -51.08
C LEU A 42 25.54 5.50 -50.11
N CYS A 43 26.84 5.51 -49.82
CA CYS A 43 27.43 4.61 -48.83
C CYS A 43 26.83 4.83 -47.44
N ILE A 44 26.67 6.07 -46.98
CA ILE A 44 26.04 6.35 -45.67
C ILE A 44 24.59 5.85 -45.64
N ALA A 45 23.81 6.12 -46.68
CA ALA A 45 22.40 5.71 -46.77
C ALA A 45 22.21 4.19 -46.76
N LEU A 46 23.20 3.41 -47.21
CA LEU A 46 23.16 1.95 -47.18
C LEU A 46 23.77 1.38 -45.88
N VAL A 47 24.91 1.91 -45.45
CA VAL A 47 25.69 1.37 -44.34
C VAL A 47 25.01 1.63 -42.99
N VAL A 48 24.39 2.79 -42.80
CA VAL A 48 23.71 3.13 -41.53
C VAL A 48 22.54 2.17 -41.22
N PRO A 49 21.57 1.92 -42.12
CA PRO A 49 20.48 0.99 -41.81
C PRO A 49 20.94 -0.46 -41.70
N VAL A 50 21.90 -0.90 -42.51
CA VAL A 50 22.46 -2.26 -42.41
C VAL A 50 23.24 -2.44 -41.11
N GLY A 51 24.05 -1.45 -40.73
CA GLY A 51 24.76 -1.42 -39.45
C GLY A 51 23.82 -1.39 -38.26
N ALA A 52 22.75 -0.59 -38.32
CA ALA A 52 21.71 -0.55 -37.30
C ALA A 52 20.98 -1.91 -37.17
N ALA A 53 20.67 -2.57 -38.29
CA ALA A 53 20.07 -3.91 -38.28
C ALA A 53 21.01 -4.98 -37.69
N LEU A 54 22.30 -4.92 -38.01
CA LEU A 54 23.33 -5.79 -37.44
C LEU A 54 23.51 -5.56 -35.94
N LEU A 55 23.61 -4.30 -35.51
CA LEU A 55 23.68 -3.93 -34.09
C LEU A 55 22.40 -4.35 -33.35
N TYR A 56 21.21 -4.16 -33.93
CA TYR A 56 19.97 -4.63 -33.34
C TYR A 56 19.92 -6.16 -33.23
N ARG A 57 20.57 -6.90 -34.14
CA ARG A 57 20.71 -8.35 -34.02
C ARG A 57 21.73 -8.81 -32.99
N GLN A 58 22.80 -8.04 -32.77
CA GLN A 58 23.85 -8.38 -31.81
C GLN A 58 23.50 -7.96 -30.38
N ILE A 59 22.91 -6.77 -30.20
CA ILE A 59 22.58 -6.19 -28.89
C ILE A 59 21.11 -6.41 -28.54
N GLY A 60 20.20 -6.43 -29.53
CA GLY A 60 18.77 -6.63 -29.27
C GLY A 60 18.43 -8.09 -29.00
N THR A 61 17.44 -8.32 -28.14
CA THR A 61 16.90 -9.64 -27.79
C THR A 61 15.54 -9.86 -28.47
N PRO A 62 15.50 -10.17 -29.79
CA PRO A 62 14.24 -10.34 -30.53
C PRO A 62 13.37 -11.51 -30.03
N ALA A 63 13.93 -12.40 -29.20
CA ALA A 63 13.20 -13.48 -28.53
C ALA A 63 12.13 -12.96 -27.55
N THR A 64 12.33 -11.77 -26.94
CA THR A 64 11.36 -11.15 -26.01
C THR A 64 10.05 -10.74 -26.68
N LEU A 65 10.05 -10.58 -28.01
CA LEU A 65 8.85 -10.27 -28.80
C LEU A 65 8.04 -11.52 -29.19
N ASN A 66 8.59 -12.73 -28.98
CA ASN A 66 7.97 -13.99 -29.40
C ASN A 66 7.41 -14.82 -28.23
N GLY A 67 7.62 -14.41 -26.98
CA GLY A 67 7.37 -15.27 -25.83
C GLY A 67 7.10 -14.52 -24.54
N VAL A 68 6.25 -13.49 -24.57
CA VAL A 68 5.57 -13.11 -23.32
C VAL A 68 4.61 -14.26 -23.04
N ALA A 69 5.07 -15.25 -22.27
CA ALA A 69 4.21 -16.31 -21.77
C ALA A 69 2.99 -15.63 -21.11
N THR A 70 1.80 -15.99 -21.57
CA THR A 70 0.57 -15.41 -21.02
C THR A 70 0.58 -15.68 -19.52
N GLN A 71 0.17 -14.72 -18.68
CA GLN A 71 0.23 -14.86 -17.22
C GLN A 71 -0.44 -16.17 -16.70
N ALA A 72 -1.41 -16.71 -17.45
CA ALA A 72 -2.01 -18.01 -17.18
C ALA A 72 -1.08 -19.22 -17.42
N GLN A 73 -0.22 -19.17 -18.45
CA GLN A 73 0.76 -20.21 -18.75
C GLN A 73 1.86 -20.23 -17.67
N THR A 74 2.36 -19.06 -17.28
CA THR A 74 3.36 -18.98 -16.20
C THR A 74 2.84 -19.49 -14.86
N VAL A 75 1.57 -19.20 -14.51
CA VAL A 75 0.98 -19.72 -13.27
C VAL A 75 0.78 -21.24 -13.33
N THR A 76 0.39 -21.78 -14.50
CA THR A 76 0.22 -23.22 -14.70
C THR A 76 1.55 -23.97 -14.55
N ASP A 77 2.62 -23.45 -15.16
CA ASP A 77 3.95 -24.06 -15.10
C ASP A 77 4.52 -24.07 -13.67
N VAL A 78 4.29 -23.01 -12.89
CA VAL A 78 4.78 -22.96 -11.50
C VAL A 78 3.98 -23.90 -10.60
N ASN A 79 2.66 -24.03 -10.79
CA ASN A 79 1.86 -25.00 -10.03
C ASN A 79 2.31 -26.44 -10.31
N GLN A 80 2.62 -26.78 -11.56
CA GLN A 80 3.17 -28.09 -11.91
C GLN A 80 4.53 -28.35 -11.24
N ALA A 81 5.43 -27.36 -11.27
CA ALA A 81 6.73 -27.48 -10.61
C ALA A 81 6.58 -27.67 -9.08
N LEU A 82 5.60 -27.01 -8.46
CA LEU A 82 5.29 -27.19 -7.04
C LEU A 82 4.78 -28.61 -6.75
N ASP A 83 3.94 -29.17 -7.61
CA ASP A 83 3.43 -30.53 -7.43
C ASP A 83 4.54 -31.59 -7.59
N GLU A 84 5.46 -31.38 -8.54
CA GLU A 84 6.66 -32.22 -8.68
C GLU A 84 7.55 -32.13 -7.43
N LEU A 85 7.74 -30.92 -6.88
CA LEU A 85 8.51 -30.73 -5.65
C LEU A 85 7.84 -31.41 -4.45
N ARG A 86 6.51 -31.32 -4.32
CA ARG A 86 5.74 -32.04 -3.30
C ARG A 86 5.88 -33.55 -3.43
N ALA A 87 5.81 -34.09 -4.65
CA ALA A 87 6.00 -35.51 -4.90
C ALA A 87 7.43 -35.97 -4.55
N HIS A 88 8.44 -35.15 -4.87
CA HIS A 88 9.82 -35.40 -4.48
C HIS A 88 9.97 -35.45 -2.96
N LEU A 89 9.42 -34.48 -2.24
CA LEU A 89 9.48 -34.41 -0.78
C LEU A 89 8.67 -35.51 -0.09
N ALA A 90 7.62 -36.02 -0.72
CA ALA A 90 6.91 -37.20 -0.24
C ALA A 90 7.79 -38.46 -0.32
N ALA A 91 8.62 -38.59 -1.36
CA ALA A 91 9.58 -39.69 -1.50
C ALA A 91 10.84 -39.50 -0.65
N GLN A 92 11.25 -38.25 -0.42
CA GLN A 92 12.45 -37.88 0.34
C GLN A 92 12.11 -36.86 1.44
N PRO A 93 11.42 -37.28 2.52
CA PRO A 93 10.93 -36.37 3.55
C PRO A 93 12.04 -35.71 4.38
N THR A 94 13.28 -36.17 4.25
CA THR A 94 14.46 -35.64 4.96
C THR A 94 15.19 -34.52 4.21
N ASP A 95 14.73 -34.12 3.03
CA ASP A 95 15.32 -32.99 2.29
C ASP A 95 14.86 -31.65 2.86
N ALA A 96 15.61 -31.15 3.85
CA ALA A 96 15.34 -29.87 4.49
C ALA A 96 15.43 -28.68 3.51
N GLN A 97 16.25 -28.77 2.46
CA GLN A 97 16.40 -27.69 1.49
C GLN A 97 15.20 -27.65 0.55
N GLY A 98 14.70 -28.80 0.12
CA GLY A 98 13.47 -28.90 -0.67
C GLY A 98 12.25 -28.39 0.10
N TRP A 99 12.13 -28.72 1.40
CA TRP A 99 11.07 -28.13 2.25
C TRP A 99 11.16 -26.61 2.34
N MET A 100 12.37 -26.05 2.43
CA MET A 100 12.59 -24.60 2.41
C MET A 100 12.19 -23.95 1.09
N LEU A 101 12.49 -24.61 -0.04
CA LEU A 101 12.13 -24.13 -1.37
C LEU A 101 10.61 -24.15 -1.57
N LEU A 102 9.96 -25.24 -1.15
CA LEU A 102 8.51 -25.38 -1.20
C LEU A 102 7.84 -24.25 -0.42
N ALA A 103 8.28 -24.02 0.81
CA ALA A 103 7.70 -22.99 1.66
C ALA A 103 7.84 -21.57 1.07
N GLN A 104 8.99 -21.25 0.48
CA GLN A 104 9.21 -19.95 -0.18
C GLN A 104 8.32 -19.77 -1.40
N ALA A 105 8.20 -20.80 -2.23
CA ALA A 105 7.34 -20.76 -3.41
C ALA A 105 5.85 -20.65 -3.03
N GLU A 106 5.42 -21.32 -1.95
CA GLU A 106 4.07 -21.19 -1.42
C GLU A 106 3.79 -19.77 -0.85
N MET A 107 4.78 -19.13 -0.22
CA MET A 107 4.67 -17.71 0.17
C MET A 107 4.49 -16.78 -1.04
N GLU A 108 5.24 -17.02 -2.12
CA GLU A 108 5.10 -16.24 -3.36
C GLU A 108 3.73 -16.45 -4.03
N MET A 109 3.17 -17.65 -3.89
CA MET A 109 1.84 -18.01 -4.37
C MET A 109 0.69 -17.58 -3.46
N GLN A 110 0.97 -16.77 -2.43
CA GLN A 110 -0.02 -16.32 -1.45
C GLN A 110 -0.75 -17.49 -0.75
N GLN A 111 -0.03 -18.59 -0.51
CA GLN A 111 -0.45 -19.79 0.21
C GLN A 111 0.29 -19.86 1.57
N PRO A 112 0.01 -18.94 2.52
CA PRO A 112 0.77 -18.82 3.75
C PRO A 112 0.56 -19.99 4.73
N GLU A 113 -0.60 -20.67 4.68
CA GLU A 113 -0.86 -21.81 5.54
C GLU A 113 -0.02 -23.03 5.15
N GLU A 114 0.05 -23.31 3.85
CA GLU A 114 0.88 -24.36 3.26
C GLU A 114 2.36 -24.07 3.52
N ALA A 115 2.78 -22.81 3.25
CA ALA A 115 4.15 -22.39 3.50
C ALA A 115 4.57 -22.57 4.96
N ARG A 116 3.69 -22.23 5.91
CA ARG A 116 3.94 -22.44 7.34
C ARG A 116 4.20 -23.92 7.65
N ASN A 117 3.44 -24.83 7.05
CA ASN A 117 3.62 -26.27 7.25
C ASN A 117 4.96 -26.76 6.65
N ALA A 118 5.32 -26.28 5.45
CA ALA A 118 6.59 -26.62 4.82
C ALA A 118 7.80 -26.08 5.61
N PHE A 119 7.74 -24.83 6.10
CA PHE A 119 8.76 -24.30 7.02
C PHE A 119 8.85 -25.11 8.32
N GLU A 120 7.72 -25.61 8.84
CA GLU A 120 7.74 -26.46 10.03
C GLU A 120 8.46 -27.79 9.78
N GLN A 121 8.31 -28.39 8.60
CA GLN A 121 9.10 -29.59 8.23
C GLN A 121 10.59 -29.27 8.11
N ALA A 122 10.94 -28.13 7.50
CA ALA A 122 12.33 -27.67 7.44
C ALA A 122 12.93 -27.51 8.84
N LEU A 123 12.19 -26.90 9.78
CA LEU A 123 12.62 -26.72 11.18
C LEU A 123 12.75 -28.03 11.94
N LYS A 124 11.91 -29.05 11.68
CA LYS A 124 12.07 -30.38 12.29
C LYS A 124 13.38 -31.04 11.89
N LEU A 125 13.82 -30.84 10.65
CA LEU A 125 15.05 -31.43 10.11
C LEU A 125 16.29 -30.60 10.47
N ARG A 126 16.16 -29.26 10.48
CA ARG A 126 17.23 -28.31 10.82
C ARG A 126 16.69 -27.26 11.81
N PRO A 127 16.72 -27.56 13.12
CA PRO A 127 16.12 -26.70 14.15
C PRO A 127 16.74 -25.31 14.27
N ASN A 128 17.98 -25.13 13.81
CA ASN A 128 18.72 -23.86 13.88
C ASN A 128 18.79 -23.13 12.52
N ASP A 129 17.95 -23.49 11.55
CA ASP A 129 17.87 -22.74 10.29
C ASP A 129 17.13 -21.42 10.50
N THR A 130 17.87 -20.32 10.50
CA THR A 130 17.37 -18.94 10.69
C THR A 130 16.37 -18.53 9.62
N GLY A 131 16.60 -18.93 8.36
CA GLY A 131 15.69 -18.68 7.25
C GLY A 131 14.33 -19.34 7.46
N ALA A 132 14.32 -20.58 7.96
CA ALA A 132 13.12 -21.33 8.28
C ALA A 132 12.39 -20.72 9.48
N MET A 133 13.11 -20.28 10.51
CA MET A 133 12.54 -19.60 11.67
C MET A 133 11.81 -18.31 11.26
N VAL A 134 12.49 -17.44 10.50
CA VAL A 134 11.95 -16.16 10.03
C VAL A 134 10.80 -16.39 9.04
N GLY A 135 10.97 -17.34 8.11
CA GLY A 135 9.96 -17.72 7.13
C GLY A 135 8.69 -18.26 7.79
N TRP A 136 8.83 -19.15 8.79
CA TRP A 136 7.71 -19.69 9.55
C TRP A 136 6.94 -18.58 10.27
N ALA A 137 7.64 -17.68 10.97
CA ALA A 137 7.01 -16.57 11.68
C ALA A 137 6.25 -15.62 10.74
N GLN A 138 6.81 -15.36 9.55
CA GLN A 138 6.16 -14.56 8.52
C GLN A 138 4.92 -15.26 7.94
N ALA A 139 5.04 -16.56 7.64
CA ALA A 139 3.94 -17.37 7.11
C ALA A 139 2.79 -17.47 8.11
N ASP A 140 3.08 -17.72 9.39
CA ASP A 140 2.07 -17.79 10.45
C ASP A 140 1.33 -16.45 10.61
N SER A 141 2.07 -15.35 10.72
CA SER A 141 1.47 -14.01 10.81
C SER A 141 0.62 -13.71 9.57
N THR A 142 1.06 -14.08 8.37
CA THR A 142 0.31 -13.79 7.13
C THR A 142 -0.95 -14.66 7.00
N ALA A 143 -0.91 -15.91 7.46
CA ALA A 143 -2.05 -16.82 7.47
C ALA A 143 -3.15 -16.40 8.45
N ARG A 144 -2.81 -15.63 9.48
CA ARG A 144 -3.78 -15.19 10.49
C ARG A 144 -4.58 -13.97 10.02
N PRO A 145 -5.90 -13.91 10.34
CA PRO A 145 -6.73 -12.76 9.98
C PRO A 145 -6.30 -11.42 10.62
N ASP A 146 -5.65 -11.47 11.78
CA ASP A 146 -5.20 -10.30 12.54
C ASP A 146 -3.77 -9.87 12.20
N HIS A 147 -3.03 -10.68 11.43
CA HIS A 147 -1.61 -10.47 11.13
C HIS A 147 -0.72 -10.31 12.36
N HIS A 148 -1.12 -10.86 13.50
CA HIS A 148 -0.32 -10.77 14.72
C HIS A 148 0.81 -11.80 14.72
N ILE A 149 1.96 -11.37 15.23
CA ILE A 149 3.09 -12.26 15.53
C ILE A 149 2.91 -12.74 16.98
N ASP A 150 2.49 -13.99 17.11
CA ASP A 150 2.24 -14.62 18.41
C ASP A 150 3.55 -14.96 19.16
N THR A 151 3.41 -15.58 20.33
CA THR A 151 4.53 -15.94 21.19
C THR A 151 5.50 -16.90 20.53
N ARG A 152 5.03 -17.94 19.83
CA ARG A 152 5.89 -18.94 19.18
C ARG A 152 6.65 -18.32 18.01
N ALA A 153 5.95 -17.55 17.17
CA ALA A 153 6.56 -16.84 16.05
C ALA A 153 7.63 -15.86 16.54
N ARG A 154 7.36 -15.15 17.64
CA ARG A 154 8.33 -14.28 18.29
C ARG A 154 9.56 -15.02 18.80
N GLU A 155 9.39 -16.13 19.53
CA GLU A 155 10.52 -16.92 20.06
C GLU A 155 11.45 -17.40 18.94
N LEU A 156 10.88 -17.80 17.79
CA LEU A 156 11.65 -18.18 16.61
C LEU A 156 12.41 -16.98 16.03
N LEU A 157 11.79 -15.79 15.98
CA LEU A 157 12.47 -14.56 15.53
C LEU A 157 13.60 -14.16 16.48
N GLU A 158 13.41 -14.25 17.79
CA GLU A 158 14.46 -13.98 18.79
C GLU A 158 15.63 -14.95 18.64
N GLN A 159 15.35 -16.24 18.44
CA GLN A 159 16.39 -17.24 18.16
C GLN A 159 17.12 -16.96 16.84
N ALA A 160 16.39 -16.62 15.78
CA ALA A 160 16.97 -16.31 14.48
C ALA A 160 17.90 -15.10 14.56
N VAL A 161 17.46 -14.00 15.19
CA VAL A 161 18.29 -12.79 15.38
C VAL A 161 19.47 -13.04 16.30
N LYS A 162 19.37 -13.97 17.25
CA LYS A 162 20.50 -14.38 18.10
C LYS A 162 21.56 -15.16 17.31
N LEU A 163 21.14 -16.00 16.37
CA LEU A 163 22.04 -16.79 15.51
C LEU A 163 22.63 -15.93 14.38
N GLU A 164 21.83 -15.07 13.78
CA GLU A 164 22.20 -14.12 12.73
C GLU A 164 21.75 -12.70 13.10
N PRO A 165 22.60 -11.92 13.79
CA PRO A 165 22.28 -10.56 14.23
C PRO A 165 22.06 -9.55 13.10
N ASP A 166 22.48 -9.88 11.89
CA ASP A 166 22.34 -9.08 10.66
C ASP A 166 21.16 -9.54 9.78
N ASN A 167 20.33 -10.48 10.25
CA ASN A 167 19.15 -10.90 9.51
C ASN A 167 18.10 -9.78 9.46
N GLN A 168 18.13 -9.00 8.39
CA GLN A 168 17.29 -7.81 8.21
C GLN A 168 15.79 -8.11 8.37
N ARG A 169 15.33 -9.23 7.80
CA ARG A 169 13.92 -9.64 7.86
C ARG A 169 13.53 -10.07 9.26
N GLY A 170 14.41 -10.82 9.94
CA GLY A 170 14.22 -11.21 11.34
C GLY A 170 14.11 -10.00 12.27
N LEU A 171 15.03 -9.04 12.15
CA LEU A 171 15.00 -7.79 12.93
C LEU A 171 13.73 -6.97 12.68
N TRP A 172 13.30 -6.88 11.41
CA TRP A 172 12.08 -6.16 11.06
C TRP A 172 10.84 -6.77 11.72
N LEU A 173 10.65 -8.08 11.56
CA LEU A 173 9.50 -8.81 12.12
C LEU A 173 9.53 -8.86 13.64
N LEU A 174 10.72 -9.00 14.26
CA LEU A 174 10.85 -8.97 15.72
C LEU A 174 10.41 -7.62 16.29
N GLY A 175 10.83 -6.52 15.67
CA GLY A 175 10.37 -5.18 16.07
C GLY A 175 8.85 -4.99 15.87
N ILE A 176 8.26 -5.54 14.80
CA ILE A 176 6.79 -5.55 14.63
C ILE A 176 6.11 -6.31 15.78
N SER A 177 6.63 -7.48 16.13
CA SER A 177 6.13 -8.29 17.24
C SER A 177 6.17 -7.52 18.57
N ASP A 178 7.28 -6.86 18.87
CA ASP A 178 7.42 -6.01 20.05
C ASP A 178 6.42 -4.86 20.07
N PHE A 179 6.26 -4.19 18.94
CA PHE A 179 5.34 -3.08 18.81
C PHE A 179 3.87 -3.51 19.01
N GLN A 180 3.46 -4.63 18.39
CA GLN A 180 2.12 -5.21 18.54
C GLN A 180 1.81 -5.59 20.00
N GLN A 181 2.83 -6.01 20.75
CA GLN A 181 2.70 -6.44 22.15
C GLN A 181 2.89 -5.29 23.15
N GLY A 182 3.02 -4.04 22.68
CA GLY A 182 3.17 -2.85 23.52
C GLY A 182 4.58 -2.63 24.09
N ARG A 183 5.56 -3.46 23.69
CA ARG A 183 6.98 -3.33 24.05
C ARG A 183 7.68 -2.33 23.14
N PHE A 184 7.25 -1.08 23.24
CA PHE A 184 7.65 -0.04 22.30
C PHE A 184 9.15 0.31 22.40
N ALA A 185 9.74 0.24 23.60
CA ALA A 185 11.17 0.52 23.76
C ALA A 185 12.04 -0.55 23.08
N GLU A 186 11.65 -1.82 23.21
CA GLU A 186 12.29 -2.98 22.61
C GLU A 186 12.13 -2.98 21.08
N ALA A 187 10.95 -2.62 20.58
CA ALA A 187 10.70 -2.43 19.14
C ALA A 187 11.64 -1.38 18.55
N ALA A 188 11.71 -0.19 19.18
CA ALA A 188 12.58 0.89 18.74
C ALA A 188 14.06 0.47 18.77
N SER A 189 14.48 -0.24 19.82
CA SER A 189 15.85 -0.77 19.92
C SER A 189 16.19 -1.72 18.77
N THR A 190 15.31 -2.70 18.50
CA THR A 190 15.52 -3.69 17.44
C THR A 190 15.60 -3.05 16.06
N TRP A 191 14.71 -2.11 15.76
CA TRP A 191 14.74 -1.40 14.48
C TRP A 191 15.93 -0.45 14.34
N ARG A 192 16.49 0.09 15.42
CA ARG A 192 17.77 0.85 15.36
C ARG A 192 18.95 -0.03 14.97
N THR A 193 18.94 -1.32 15.33
CA THR A 193 19.93 -2.29 14.84
C THR A 193 19.78 -2.58 13.35
N LEU A 194 18.54 -2.57 12.84
CA LEU A 194 18.21 -2.76 11.43
C LEU A 194 18.57 -1.54 10.56
N GLN A 195 18.28 -0.32 11.04
CA GLN A 195 18.42 0.93 10.28
C GLN A 195 19.76 1.09 9.52
N PRO A 196 20.95 0.84 10.13
CA PRO A 196 22.22 1.01 9.43
C PRO A 196 22.51 -0.07 8.37
N GLN A 197 21.77 -1.19 8.38
CA GLN A 197 21.92 -2.26 7.40
C GLN A 197 21.16 -1.95 6.10
N LEU A 198 20.21 -1.01 6.15
CA LEU A 198 19.39 -0.62 5.01
C LEU A 198 20.10 0.41 4.14
N GLN A 199 19.79 0.40 2.84
CA GLN A 199 20.33 1.39 1.91
C GLN A 199 19.90 2.80 2.33
N PRO A 200 20.86 3.73 2.55
CA PRO A 200 20.54 5.11 2.92
C PRO A 200 19.61 5.77 1.90
N GLY A 201 18.54 6.40 2.39
CA GLY A 201 17.57 7.09 1.54
C GLY A 201 16.55 6.19 0.83
N SER A 202 16.62 4.87 0.98
CA SER A 202 15.58 3.96 0.47
C SER A 202 14.23 4.17 1.17
N THR A 203 13.13 3.83 0.49
CA THR A 203 11.77 3.88 1.06
C THR A 203 11.65 2.99 2.30
N VAL A 204 12.33 1.84 2.30
CA VAL A 204 12.38 0.92 3.45
C VAL A 204 13.08 1.58 4.64
N ALA A 205 14.23 2.22 4.44
CA ALA A 205 14.94 2.93 5.51
C ALA A 205 14.11 4.08 6.09
N GLN A 206 13.31 4.76 5.26
CA GLN A 206 12.39 5.81 5.72
C GLN A 206 11.23 5.23 6.53
N ALA A 207 10.63 4.12 6.07
CA ALA A 207 9.56 3.43 6.79
C ALA A 207 10.03 2.93 8.17
N VAL A 208 11.22 2.34 8.24
CA VAL A 208 11.81 1.89 9.51
C VAL A 208 12.07 3.06 10.46
N ALA A 209 12.61 4.18 9.96
CA ALA A 209 12.80 5.39 10.77
C ALA A 209 11.46 5.94 11.33
N GLN A 210 10.38 5.91 10.54
CA GLN A 210 9.05 6.31 11.00
C GLN A 210 8.52 5.38 12.09
N GLN A 211 8.74 4.07 11.95
CA GLN A 211 8.33 3.09 12.97
C GLN A 211 9.11 3.27 14.27
N ILE A 212 10.42 3.55 14.21
CA ILE A 212 11.24 3.91 15.38
C ILE A 212 10.65 5.14 16.09
N ALA A 213 10.36 6.21 15.35
CA ALA A 213 9.80 7.43 15.94
C ALA A 213 8.44 7.21 16.60
N GLN A 214 7.57 6.38 16.00
CA GLN A 214 6.28 6.02 16.58
C GLN A 214 6.43 5.18 17.86
N ALA A 215 7.36 4.23 17.86
CA ALA A 215 7.66 3.41 19.02
C ALA A 215 8.21 4.26 20.17
N ASP A 216 9.14 5.18 19.89
CA ASP A 216 9.68 6.11 20.90
C ASP A 216 8.61 7.01 21.51
N ALA A 217 7.70 7.55 20.70
CA ALA A 217 6.60 8.37 21.19
C ALA A 217 5.67 7.61 22.14
N ARG A 218 5.42 6.32 21.87
CA ARG A 218 4.60 5.46 22.72
C ARG A 218 5.35 4.95 23.95
N ALA A 219 6.66 4.73 23.88
CA ALA A 219 7.50 4.33 24.99
C ALA A 219 7.73 5.48 26.00
N GLY A 220 7.90 6.71 25.51
CA GLY A 220 8.09 7.92 26.32
C GLY A 220 6.78 8.48 26.92
N SER A 221 5.63 7.94 26.51
CA SER A 221 4.36 8.18 27.19
C SER A 221 4.27 7.22 28.37
N PRO A 222 4.27 7.69 29.64
CA PRO A 222 4.11 6.81 30.78
C PRO A 222 2.85 5.98 30.55
N ALA A 223 3.02 4.66 30.69
CA ALA A 223 2.03 3.65 30.34
C ALA A 223 0.60 4.09 30.71
N ALA A 224 -0.31 3.82 29.78
CA ALA A 224 -1.74 3.75 30.00
C ALA A 224 -2.05 2.83 31.19
N SER A 225 -2.01 3.40 32.39
CA SER A 225 -2.75 2.98 33.56
C SER A 225 -3.67 4.15 33.87
N SER A 226 -4.93 3.97 33.49
CA SER A 226 -6.09 4.60 34.12
C SER A 226 -5.97 6.11 34.39
N SER A 227 -6.24 6.91 33.37
CA SER A 227 -7.09 8.10 33.48
C SER A 227 -7.40 8.60 32.08
N ALA A 228 -8.68 8.71 31.79
CA ALA A 228 -9.18 9.65 30.81
C ALA A 228 -8.74 11.06 31.21
N THR A 229 -7.55 11.45 30.77
CA THR A 229 -7.24 12.85 30.54
C THR A 229 -6.71 12.90 29.12
N SER A 230 -7.60 13.26 28.21
CA SER A 230 -7.26 13.58 26.83
C SER A 230 -5.96 14.39 26.80
N PRO A 231 -5.04 14.14 25.86
CA PRO A 231 -3.96 15.08 25.62
C PRO A 231 -4.64 16.42 25.41
N ALA A 232 -4.20 17.45 26.14
CA ALA A 232 -4.60 18.81 25.88
C ALA A 232 -4.23 19.07 24.41
N SER A 233 -5.22 18.93 23.54
CA SER A 233 -5.18 19.47 22.20
C SER A 233 -5.00 20.96 22.43
N SER A 234 -3.81 21.47 22.16
CA SER A 234 -3.53 22.90 22.11
C SER A 234 -4.26 23.48 20.89
N GLY A 235 -5.59 23.50 20.96
CA GLY A 235 -6.53 23.85 19.92
C GLY A 235 -7.97 23.79 20.44
N PRO A 236 -8.90 24.56 19.87
CA PRO A 236 -10.29 24.59 20.31
C PRO A 236 -10.96 23.21 20.22
N THR A 237 -11.74 22.88 21.25
CA THR A 237 -12.56 21.67 21.31
C THR A 237 -14.02 22.06 21.43
N LEU A 238 -14.89 21.40 20.67
CA LEU A 238 -16.32 21.67 20.66
C LEU A 238 -17.08 20.43 21.10
N GLN A 239 -17.84 20.53 22.19
CA GLN A 239 -18.69 19.43 22.65
C GLN A 239 -20.05 19.48 21.96
N VAL A 240 -20.46 18.38 21.36
CA VAL A 240 -21.73 18.24 20.64
C VAL A 240 -22.54 17.12 21.28
N LYS A 241 -23.73 17.45 21.80
CA LYS A 241 -24.67 16.49 22.36
C LYS A 241 -25.73 16.16 21.31
N VAL A 242 -25.75 14.92 20.86
CA VAL A 242 -26.67 14.44 19.82
C VAL A 242 -27.80 13.65 20.46
N ALA A 243 -29.03 14.00 20.11
CA ALA A 243 -30.25 13.29 20.50
C ALA A 243 -31.08 12.94 19.26
N LEU A 244 -31.83 11.84 19.33
CA LEU A 244 -32.74 11.39 18.28
C LEU A 244 -34.19 11.52 18.74
N VAL A 245 -35.05 12.06 17.87
CA VAL A 245 -36.48 12.18 18.15
C VAL A 245 -37.12 10.78 18.25
N PRO A 246 -38.00 10.52 19.23
CA PRO A 246 -38.62 9.20 19.41
C PRO A 246 -39.32 8.63 18.17
N ALA A 247 -39.86 9.48 17.31
CA ALA A 247 -40.55 9.08 16.07
C ALA A 247 -39.61 8.41 15.04
N LEU A 248 -38.32 8.74 15.05
CA LEU A 248 -37.33 8.18 14.13
C LEU A 248 -36.60 6.96 14.72
N LYS A 249 -36.85 6.60 15.99
CA LYS A 249 -36.25 5.41 16.62
C LYS A 249 -36.59 4.10 15.90
N ALA A 250 -37.78 4.01 15.32
CA ALA A 250 -38.22 2.83 14.59
C ALA A 250 -37.54 2.66 13.21
N LYS A 251 -36.87 3.70 12.70
CA LYS A 251 -36.14 3.67 11.43
C LYS A 251 -34.65 3.33 11.59
N LEU A 252 -34.19 3.13 12.83
CA LEU A 252 -32.81 2.74 13.13
C LEU A 252 -32.60 1.24 12.89
N ALA A 253 -31.47 0.89 12.28
CA ALA A 253 -31.02 -0.49 12.13
C ALA A 253 -29.73 -0.76 12.91
N ALA A 254 -29.51 -2.03 13.25
CA ALA A 254 -28.25 -2.47 13.84
C ALA A 254 -27.12 -2.35 12.80
N GLY A 255 -26.09 -1.55 13.09
CA GLY A 255 -24.99 -1.24 12.17
C GLY A 255 -24.98 0.19 11.61
N ASP A 256 -26.00 0.99 11.92
CA ASP A 256 -26.05 2.41 11.54
C ASP A 256 -24.90 3.21 12.16
N THR A 257 -24.29 4.09 11.36
CA THR A 257 -23.15 4.90 11.79
C THR A 257 -23.54 6.37 11.94
N LEU A 258 -23.25 6.95 13.12
CA LEU A 258 -23.43 8.38 13.39
C LEU A 258 -22.21 9.19 12.91
N PHE A 259 -22.44 10.10 11.97
CA PHE A 259 -21.48 11.08 11.51
C PHE A 259 -21.81 12.44 12.12
N VAL A 260 -20.91 13.00 12.93
CA VAL A 260 -21.01 14.38 13.41
C VAL A 260 -20.01 15.21 12.64
N TYR A 261 -20.51 16.21 11.91
CA TYR A 261 -19.68 17.04 11.03
C TYR A 261 -19.81 18.52 11.38
N ALA A 262 -18.74 19.25 11.09
CA ALA A 262 -18.69 20.70 11.18
C ALA A 262 -18.40 21.24 9.77
N ARG A 263 -19.32 22.06 9.23
CA ARG A 263 -19.14 22.79 7.96
C ARG A 263 -18.85 24.26 8.24
N ALA A 264 -18.02 24.92 7.45
CA ALA A 264 -17.85 26.38 7.59
C ALA A 264 -19.12 27.11 7.13
N GLU A 265 -19.47 28.20 7.79
CA GLU A 265 -20.68 29.00 7.50
C GLU A 265 -20.70 29.56 6.06
N ASN A 266 -19.54 29.97 5.53
CA ASN A 266 -19.38 30.60 4.21
C ASN A 266 -18.50 29.79 3.25
N GLY A 267 -18.50 28.45 3.37
CA GLY A 267 -17.71 27.54 2.53
C GLY A 267 -18.52 26.85 1.42
N PRO A 268 -17.87 26.17 0.46
CA PRO A 268 -18.55 25.33 -0.53
C PRO A 268 -19.41 24.25 0.17
N PRO A 269 -20.46 23.70 -0.49
CA PRO A 269 -21.44 22.77 0.12
C PRO A 269 -20.87 21.42 0.56
N MET A 270 -19.55 21.21 0.46
CA MET A 270 -18.86 20.02 0.93
C MET A 270 -18.39 20.19 2.39
N PRO A 271 -18.66 19.20 3.27
CA PRO A 271 -18.29 19.28 4.68
C PRO A 271 -16.77 19.26 4.86
N LEU A 272 -16.26 20.19 5.68
CA LEU A 272 -14.82 20.47 5.80
C LEU A 272 -14.13 19.67 6.91
N ALA A 273 -14.88 19.12 7.86
CA ALA A 273 -14.38 18.18 8.85
C ALA A 273 -15.46 17.14 9.20
N VAL A 274 -15.10 15.85 9.13
CA VAL A 274 -15.95 14.74 9.56
C VAL A 274 -15.27 14.10 10.76
N ALA A 275 -15.83 14.30 11.96
CA ALA A 275 -15.52 13.40 13.06
C ALA A 275 -16.38 12.15 12.89
N VAL A 276 -15.75 11.05 12.49
CA VAL A 276 -16.41 9.76 12.41
C VAL A 276 -16.37 9.15 13.81
N ALA A 277 -17.48 9.26 14.53
CA ALA A 277 -17.67 8.52 15.76
C ALA A 277 -18.53 7.29 15.42
N ARG A 278 -17.90 6.11 15.26
CA ARG A 278 -18.64 4.84 15.17
C ARG A 278 -19.30 4.59 16.52
N LEU A 279 -20.47 5.17 16.72
CA LEU A 279 -21.34 4.88 17.84
C LEU A 279 -22.48 4.00 17.34
N ASP A 280 -22.71 2.89 18.04
CA ASP A 280 -23.97 2.17 17.97
C ASP A 280 -25.10 3.17 18.28
N ALA A 281 -25.95 3.47 17.30
CA ALA A 281 -27.04 4.44 17.41
C ALA A 281 -28.04 4.13 18.55
N SER A 282 -27.97 2.92 19.13
CA SER A 282 -28.68 2.51 20.34
C SER A 282 -28.17 3.19 21.63
N ARG A 283 -27.02 3.89 21.61
CA ARG A 283 -26.44 4.61 22.77
C ARG A 283 -26.85 6.09 22.86
N LEU A 284 -27.81 6.54 22.06
CA LEU A 284 -28.30 7.92 22.10
C LEU A 284 -29.15 8.18 23.36
N PRO A 285 -29.01 9.34 24.03
CA PRO A 285 -28.22 10.52 23.63
C PRO A 285 -26.72 10.36 23.88
N ALA A 286 -25.89 10.81 22.93
CA ALA A 286 -24.44 10.73 23.01
C ALA A 286 -23.79 12.12 22.98
N THR A 287 -22.70 12.28 23.73
CA THR A 287 -21.88 13.49 23.69
C THR A 287 -20.59 13.18 22.95
N VAL A 288 -20.30 13.93 21.88
CA VAL A 288 -19.12 13.79 21.03
C VAL A 288 -18.31 15.07 21.09
N THR A 289 -17.00 14.95 21.31
CA THR A 289 -16.09 16.11 21.30
C THR A 289 -15.38 16.20 19.96
N LEU A 290 -15.59 17.29 19.24
CA LEU A 290 -14.89 17.62 18.01
C LEU A 290 -13.59 18.37 18.34
N SER A 291 -12.49 18.01 17.68
CA SER A 291 -11.19 18.67 17.85
C SER A 291 -10.42 18.69 16.53
N ASP A 292 -9.39 19.54 16.44
CA ASP A 292 -8.50 19.64 15.28
C ASP A 292 -7.85 18.31 14.87
N ALA A 293 -7.65 17.40 15.83
CA ALA A 293 -7.06 16.07 15.60
C ALA A 293 -7.95 15.15 14.76
N MET A 294 -9.23 15.49 14.59
CA MET A 294 -10.22 14.74 13.83
C MET A 294 -10.43 15.29 12.42
N SER A 295 -9.64 16.28 11.97
CA SER A 295 -9.75 16.82 10.61
C SER A 295 -9.14 15.88 9.57
N MET A 296 -9.91 15.59 8.52
CA MET A 296 -9.53 14.70 7.40
C MET A 296 -8.55 15.35 6.42
N LEU A 297 -8.47 16.69 6.37
CA LEU A 297 -7.52 17.43 5.53
C LEU A 297 -6.54 18.24 6.39
N PRO A 298 -5.21 18.05 6.23
CA PRO A 298 -4.21 18.79 7.00
C PRO A 298 -4.27 20.32 6.83
N SER A 299 -4.84 20.79 5.71
CA SER A 299 -4.89 22.20 5.29
C SER A 299 -6.13 22.98 5.76
N MET A 300 -7.16 22.32 6.31
CA MET A 300 -8.33 22.99 6.91
C MET A 300 -8.68 22.34 8.24
N LYS A 301 -8.49 23.08 9.33
CA LYS A 301 -8.72 22.64 10.72
C LYS A 301 -9.89 23.38 11.33
N LEU A 302 -10.46 22.87 12.43
CA LEU A 302 -11.51 23.56 13.15
C LEU A 302 -11.00 24.94 13.62
N SER A 303 -9.75 25.01 14.09
CA SER A 303 -9.04 26.26 14.44
C SER A 303 -8.85 27.26 13.30
N SER A 304 -9.02 26.86 12.03
CA SER A 304 -8.79 27.74 10.88
C SER A 304 -9.99 28.60 10.49
N VAL A 305 -11.17 28.35 11.10
CA VAL A 305 -12.42 29.05 10.81
C VAL A 305 -13.05 29.62 12.10
N PRO A 306 -13.63 30.84 12.05
CA PRO A 306 -14.22 31.46 13.24
C PRO A 306 -15.57 30.84 13.63
N ARG A 307 -16.34 30.38 12.63
CA ARG A 307 -17.70 29.86 12.80
C ARG A 307 -17.92 28.61 11.98
N VAL A 308 -18.61 27.65 12.59
CA VAL A 308 -18.98 26.38 11.96
C VAL A 308 -20.45 26.07 12.19
N VAL A 309 -21.10 25.48 11.22
CA VAL A 309 -22.42 24.89 11.35
C VAL A 309 -22.24 23.42 11.70
N ILE A 310 -22.83 23.01 12.80
CA ILE A 310 -22.76 21.62 13.28
C ILE A 310 -23.95 20.84 12.74
N GLY A 311 -23.70 19.66 12.22
CA GLY A 311 -24.73 18.72 11.80
C GLY A 311 -24.42 17.31 12.27
N ALA A 312 -25.47 16.50 12.41
CA ALA A 312 -25.36 15.09 12.70
C ALA A 312 -26.16 14.31 11.66
N ARG A 313 -25.58 13.23 11.14
CA ARG A 313 -26.24 12.30 10.22
C ARG A 313 -26.08 10.87 10.71
N ILE A 314 -27.12 10.07 10.60
CA ILE A 314 -27.05 8.62 10.76
C ILE A 314 -27.18 8.01 9.38
N SER A 315 -26.13 7.32 8.92
CA SER A 315 -26.15 6.62 7.64
C SER A 315 -26.22 5.12 7.82
N HIS A 316 -27.13 4.49 7.09
CA HIS A 316 -27.27 3.04 7.02
C HIS A 316 -26.17 2.40 6.16
N SER A 317 -25.63 3.15 5.19
CA SER A 317 -24.64 2.65 4.23
C SER A 317 -23.20 2.67 4.75
N GLY A 318 -22.97 3.24 5.94
CA GLY A 318 -21.63 3.43 6.51
C GLY A 318 -20.77 4.48 5.80
N ASN A 319 -21.32 5.20 4.82
CA ASN A 319 -20.63 6.26 4.09
C ASN A 319 -21.00 7.65 4.61
N ALA A 320 -20.05 8.59 4.58
CA ALA A 320 -20.28 9.97 5.04
C ALA A 320 -21.04 10.85 4.03
N ALA A 321 -21.13 10.44 2.75
CA ALA A 321 -21.86 11.18 1.72
C ALA A 321 -23.38 11.02 1.89
N PRO A 322 -24.17 12.09 1.68
CA PRO A 322 -25.63 12.03 1.83
C PRO A 322 -26.23 10.99 0.88
N ARG A 323 -27.14 10.17 1.40
CA ARG A 323 -27.97 9.28 0.60
C ARG A 323 -29.43 9.42 1.02
N ALA A 324 -30.31 9.22 0.06
CA ALA A 324 -31.75 9.11 0.30
C ALA A 324 -32.02 8.04 1.37
N GLY A 325 -32.75 8.41 2.41
CA GLY A 325 -33.08 7.57 3.56
C GLY A 325 -32.20 7.75 4.81
N ASP A 326 -31.11 8.51 4.74
CA ASP A 326 -30.28 8.82 5.92
C ASP A 326 -31.01 9.77 6.89
N LEU A 327 -30.79 9.67 8.20
CA LEU A 327 -31.42 10.57 9.18
C LEU A 327 -30.51 11.76 9.47
N GLU A 328 -31.03 12.98 9.47
CA GLU A 328 -30.25 14.21 9.64
C GLU A 328 -30.79 15.12 10.74
N GLY A 329 -29.89 15.85 11.38
CA GLY A 329 -30.18 16.88 12.36
C GLY A 329 -29.22 18.06 12.23
N ASP A 330 -29.76 19.28 12.32
CA ASP A 330 -28.99 20.52 12.26
C ASP A 330 -28.82 21.12 13.67
N GLY A 331 -27.58 21.43 14.05
CA GLY A 331 -27.21 22.07 15.32
C GLY A 331 -27.07 23.59 15.27
N GLY A 332 -27.24 24.20 14.09
CA GLY A 332 -27.04 25.63 13.87
C GLY A 332 -25.56 26.04 13.83
N THR A 333 -25.33 27.35 13.69
CA THR A 333 -23.98 27.96 13.62
C THR A 333 -23.45 28.25 15.01
N VAL A 334 -22.23 27.81 15.29
CA VAL A 334 -21.54 27.97 16.58
C VAL A 334 -20.10 28.45 16.37
N GLU A 335 -19.62 29.26 17.29
CA GLU A 335 -18.22 29.70 17.32
C GLU A 335 -17.31 28.55 17.78
N VAL A 336 -16.19 28.35 17.07
CA VAL A 336 -15.29 27.22 17.29
C VAL A 336 -14.70 27.19 18.71
N ASN A 337 -14.55 28.35 19.35
CA ASN A 337 -14.05 28.48 20.73
C ASN A 337 -15.14 28.37 21.80
N SER A 338 -16.37 28.02 21.43
CA SER A 338 -17.47 27.91 22.39
C SER A 338 -17.23 26.77 23.38
N LYS A 339 -17.27 27.10 24.68
CA LYS A 339 -17.20 26.12 25.78
C LYS A 339 -18.56 25.50 26.12
N ALA A 340 -19.64 26.01 25.53
CA ALA A 340 -20.99 25.52 25.76
C ALA A 340 -21.28 24.31 24.85
N PRO A 341 -21.89 23.23 25.38
CA PRO A 341 -22.24 22.06 24.57
C PRO A 341 -23.33 22.42 23.56
N VAL A 342 -23.09 22.07 22.29
CA VAL A 342 -24.03 22.28 21.18
C VAL A 342 -25.01 21.12 21.15
N ASN A 343 -26.31 21.40 21.25
CA ASN A 343 -27.34 20.38 21.16
C ASN A 343 -27.77 20.19 19.71
N VAL A 344 -27.69 18.96 19.21
CA VAL A 344 -28.15 18.57 17.87
C VAL A 344 -29.26 17.54 18.02
N VAL A 345 -30.41 17.81 17.42
CA VAL A 345 -31.54 16.89 17.42
C VAL A 345 -31.72 16.37 16.00
N ILE A 346 -31.69 15.05 15.83
CA ILE A 346 -31.94 14.38 14.56
C ILE A 346 -33.44 14.21 14.40
N ASP A 347 -34.02 14.99 13.49
CA ASP A 347 -35.47 15.15 13.29
C ASP A 347 -35.92 15.03 11.83
N LYS A 348 -34.99 14.95 10.87
CA LYS A 348 -35.28 14.86 9.43
C LYS A 348 -34.79 13.55 8.83
N VAL A 349 -35.43 13.16 7.73
CA VAL A 349 -34.95 12.10 6.82
C VAL A 349 -34.46 12.82 5.56
N HIS A 350 -33.28 12.48 5.09
CA HIS A 350 -32.73 12.96 3.83
C HIS A 350 -33.47 12.29 2.69
N ASP A 351 -34.07 13.08 1.79
CA ASP A 351 -34.75 12.61 0.59
C ASP A 351 -33.78 12.37 -0.57
#